data_AF-A0A653TT18-F1
#
_entry.id   AF-A0A653TT18-F1
#
_cell.length_a   1.000
_cell.length_b   1.000
_cell.length_c   1.000
_cell.angle_alpha   90.00
_cell.angle_beta   90.00
_cell.angle_gamma   90.00
#
_symmetry.space_group_name_H-M   'P 1'
#
loop_
_entity.id
_entity.type
_entity.pdbx_description
1 polymer ?
#
loop_
_entity_poly.entity_id
_entity_poly.type
_entity_poly.pdbx_seq_one_letter_code
_entity_poly.pdbx_strand_id
1 'polypeptide(L)'
;MDGSSSFHHEFDAFMRTLADSERAILRAEIRDKLAAGSQGELTFGKGRQYDVDLIESARFVLEIKLANHTFLEESDDDDDPEDDLEPVERQTRIYYTEPEKEAGLLLLLSIESKLPGRIGLEEQNRHAGAAARKADEHCIYNKIL
;
A
#
# COMPACT_ATOMS: atom_id res chain seq x y z
N MET A 1 -15.35 -10.16 13.21
CA MET A 1 -14.83 -10.56 11.89
C MET A 1 -13.33 -10.65 12.04
N ASP A 2 -12.70 -11.74 11.59
CA ASP A 2 -11.23 -11.84 11.72
C ASP A 2 -10.56 -10.92 10.68
N GLY A 3 -9.53 -10.18 11.11
CA GLY A 3 -8.79 -9.26 10.24
C GLY A 3 -7.98 -9.94 9.13
N SER A 4 -7.74 -11.26 9.23
CA SER A 4 -7.04 -12.04 8.19
C SER A 4 -7.88 -12.19 6.92
N SER A 5 -9.20 -12.30 7.04
CA SER A 5 -10.11 -12.39 5.89
C SER A 5 -10.16 -11.10 5.06
N SER A 6 -10.04 -9.93 5.71
CA SER A 6 -9.98 -8.64 5.01
C SER A 6 -8.64 -8.42 4.31
N PHE A 7 -7.54 -8.85 4.96
CA PHE A 7 -6.20 -8.82 4.37
C PHE A 7 -6.16 -9.59 3.05
N HIS A 8 -6.58 -10.85 3.07
CA HIS A 8 -6.53 -11.70 1.89
C HIS A 8 -7.39 -11.16 0.75
N HIS A 9 -8.56 -10.59 1.06
CA HIS A 9 -9.45 -10.06 0.03
C HIS A 9 -8.89 -8.81 -0.66
N GLU A 10 -8.42 -7.81 0.09
CA GLU A 10 -7.83 -6.60 -0.52
C GLU A 10 -6.52 -6.90 -1.24
N PHE A 11 -5.69 -7.74 -0.64
CA PHE A 11 -4.44 -8.19 -1.24
C PHE A 11 -4.69 -8.95 -2.55
N ASP A 12 -5.62 -9.90 -2.56
CA ASP A 12 -5.93 -10.68 -3.77
C ASP A 12 -6.60 -9.81 -4.84
N ALA A 13 -7.46 -8.86 -4.44
CA ALA A 13 -8.08 -7.92 -5.36
C ALA A 13 -7.04 -7.04 -6.05
N PHE A 14 -6.13 -6.42 -5.29
CA PHE A 14 -5.02 -5.64 -5.83
C PHE A 14 -4.10 -6.49 -6.71
N MET A 15 -3.72 -7.69 -6.26
CA MET A 15 -2.86 -8.56 -7.06
C MET A 15 -3.51 -8.93 -8.40
N ARG A 16 -4.83 -9.14 -8.45
CA ARG A 16 -5.54 -9.49 -9.69
C ARG A 16 -5.52 -8.39 -10.76
N THR A 17 -5.25 -7.13 -10.40
CA THR A 17 -5.12 -6.05 -11.38
C THR A 17 -3.77 -6.01 -12.07
N LEU A 18 -2.81 -6.84 -11.62
CA LEU A 18 -1.44 -6.84 -12.11
C LEU A 18 -1.17 -8.04 -13.03
N ALA A 19 -0.23 -7.88 -13.95
CA ALA A 19 0.28 -8.95 -14.78
C ALA A 19 1.01 -10.01 -13.93
N ASP A 20 1.13 -11.23 -14.46
CA ASP A 20 1.69 -12.38 -13.73
C ASP A 20 3.12 -12.14 -13.20
N SER A 21 3.96 -11.50 -14.01
CA SER A 21 5.34 -11.13 -13.64
C SER A 21 5.37 -10.11 -12.50
N GLU A 22 4.51 -9.09 -12.58
CA GLU A 22 4.40 -8.01 -11.61
C GLU A 22 3.89 -8.52 -10.27
N ARG A 23 2.88 -9.40 -10.29
CA ARG A 23 2.39 -10.12 -9.11
C ARG A 23 3.51 -10.90 -8.41
N ALA A 24 4.36 -11.58 -9.17
CA ALA A 24 5.45 -12.37 -8.60
C ALA A 24 6.47 -11.48 -7.88
N ILE A 25 6.84 -10.36 -8.49
CA ILE A 25 7.77 -9.37 -7.93
C ILE A 25 7.21 -8.77 -6.63
N LEU A 26 5.99 -8.23 -6.67
CA LEU A 26 5.39 -7.61 -5.49
C LEU A 26 5.14 -8.62 -4.37
N ARG A 27 4.75 -9.87 -4.67
CA ARG A 27 4.60 -10.91 -3.65
C ARG A 27 5.92 -11.24 -2.95
N ALA A 28 7.03 -11.28 -3.69
CA ALA A 28 8.34 -11.50 -3.10
C ALA A 28 8.71 -10.33 -2.18
N GLU A 29 8.55 -9.10 -2.65
CA GLU A 29 8.92 -7.92 -1.86
C GLU A 29 8.07 -7.75 -0.60
N ILE A 30 6.75 -7.96 -0.70
CA ILE A 30 5.87 -7.90 0.47
C ILE A 30 6.27 -8.96 1.49
N ARG A 31 6.63 -10.16 1.05
CA ARG A 31 7.12 -11.22 1.94
C ARG A 31 8.41 -10.80 2.65
N ASP A 32 9.34 -10.17 1.93
CA ASP A 32 10.61 -9.71 2.50
C ASP A 32 10.37 -8.60 3.54
N LYS A 33 9.47 -7.65 3.26
CA LYS A 33 9.08 -6.61 4.24
C LYS A 33 8.41 -7.19 5.47
N LEU A 34 7.53 -8.17 5.31
CA LEU A 34 6.89 -8.86 6.44
C LEU A 34 7.90 -9.64 7.28
N ALA A 35 8.86 -10.31 6.63
CA ALA A 35 9.93 -11.02 7.33
C ALA A 35 10.82 -10.04 8.13
N ALA A 36 11.27 -8.94 7.52
CA ALA A 36 12.02 -7.90 8.20
C ALA A 36 11.22 -7.27 9.36
N GLY A 37 9.93 -7.00 9.16
CA GLY A 37 9.03 -6.50 10.19
C GLY A 37 8.93 -7.44 11.39
N SER A 38 8.80 -8.74 11.14
CA SER A 38 8.75 -9.76 12.20
C SER A 38 10.03 -9.86 13.03
N GLN A 39 11.16 -9.38 12.47
CA GLN A 39 12.47 -9.37 13.12
C GLN A 39 12.80 -7.99 13.73
N GLY A 40 11.92 -6.99 13.57
CA GLY A 40 12.16 -5.62 14.03
C GLY A 40 13.20 -4.87 13.21
N GLU A 41 13.44 -5.27 11.96
CA GLU A 41 14.50 -4.72 11.10
C GLU A 41 14.01 -3.56 10.20
N LEU A 42 12.72 -3.27 10.20
CA LEU A 42 12.17 -2.14 9.44
C LEU A 42 12.62 -0.82 10.03
N THR A 43 13.07 0.08 9.16
CA THR A 43 13.51 1.43 9.53
C THR A 43 12.33 2.41 9.46
N PHE A 44 12.20 3.26 10.49
CA PHE A 44 11.11 4.23 10.61
C PHE A 44 11.60 5.65 10.34
N GLY A 45 10.86 6.40 9.53
CA GLY A 45 11.12 7.82 9.32
C GLY A 45 10.53 8.38 8.02
N LYS A 46 10.66 9.70 7.88
CA LYS A 46 10.18 10.43 6.70
C LYS A 46 11.15 10.30 5.54
N GLY A 47 10.60 10.05 4.35
CA GLY A 47 11.39 9.96 3.11
C GLY A 47 11.62 8.54 2.62
N ARG A 48 12.32 8.41 1.50
CA ARG A 48 12.43 7.16 0.72
C ARG A 48 13.45 6.16 1.26
N GLN A 49 14.36 6.63 2.10
CA GLN A 49 15.41 5.83 2.73
C GLN A 49 14.92 4.99 3.92
N TYR A 50 13.71 5.26 4.40
CA TYR A 50 13.07 4.51 5.47
C TYR A 50 12.00 3.57 4.91
N ASP A 51 11.78 2.44 5.58
CA ASP A 51 10.80 1.45 5.19
C ASP A 51 9.38 1.88 5.55
N VAL A 52 9.22 2.49 6.73
CA VAL A 52 7.93 2.84 7.32
C VAL A 52 7.83 4.34 7.58
N ASP A 53 6.71 4.94 7.19
CA ASP A 53 6.34 6.32 7.56
C ASP A 53 5.07 6.34 8.40
N LEU A 54 4.96 7.36 9.26
CA LEU A 54 3.69 7.73 9.87
C LEU A 54 3.06 8.81 9.00
N ILE A 55 1.85 8.54 8.52
CA ILE A 55 1.13 9.52 7.71
C ILE A 55 0.58 10.62 8.63
N GLU A 56 1.17 11.81 8.60
CA GLU A 56 0.81 12.89 9.54
C GLU A 56 -0.66 13.33 9.44
N SER A 57 -1.26 13.23 8.26
CA SER A 57 -2.68 13.51 8.05
C SER A 57 -3.62 12.47 8.66
N ALA A 58 -3.08 11.32 9.09
CA ALA A 58 -3.81 10.18 9.59
C ALA A 58 -3.08 9.58 10.82
N ARG A 59 -3.45 10.06 12.00
CA ARG A 59 -2.71 9.93 13.28
C ARG A 59 -2.23 8.52 13.66
N PHE A 60 -2.84 7.46 13.15
CA PHE A 60 -2.53 6.06 13.45
C PHE A 60 -2.26 5.21 12.19
N VAL A 61 -2.20 5.82 11.00
CA VAL A 61 -1.93 5.09 9.75
C VAL A 61 -0.43 5.10 9.46
N LEU A 62 0.13 3.90 9.36
CA LEU A 62 1.48 3.64 8.93
C LEU A 62 1.51 3.25 7.45
N GLU A 63 2.57 3.64 6.76
CA GLU A 63 2.83 3.32 5.35
C GLU A 63 4.13 2.53 5.25
N ILE A 64 4.08 1.29 4.73
CA ILE A 64 5.27 0.58 4.24
C ILE A 64 5.49 0.94 2.77
N LYS A 65 6.73 1.32 2.46
CA LYS A 65 7.17 1.70 1.11
C LYS A 65 7.81 0.49 0.43
N LEU A 66 7.25 0.08 -0.70
CA LEU A 66 7.90 -0.86 -1.61
C LEU A 66 8.83 -0.12 -2.59
N ALA A 67 9.69 -0.87 -3.24
CA ALA A 67 10.56 -0.46 -4.32
C ALA A 67 9.73 0.11 -5.47
N ASN A 68 10.38 0.94 -6.28
CA ASN A 68 9.78 1.38 -7.52
C ASN A 68 9.85 0.23 -8.51
N HIS A 69 8.75 0.01 -9.21
CA HIS A 69 8.69 -0.98 -10.28
C HIS A 69 8.20 -0.28 -11.54
N THR A 70 8.68 -0.75 -12.68
CA THR A 70 8.18 -0.32 -13.98
C THR A 70 7.19 -1.36 -14.45
N PHE A 71 5.96 -0.93 -14.70
CA PHE A 71 4.85 -1.74 -15.19
C PHE A 71 4.51 -1.31 -16.62
N LEU A 72 3.86 -2.21 -17.36
CA LEU A 72 3.37 -1.89 -18.71
C LEU A 72 1.91 -1.49 -18.60
N GLU A 73 1.58 -0.27 -19.02
CA GLU A 73 0.23 0.28 -18.95
C GLU A 73 -0.21 0.79 -20.33
N GLU A 74 -1.51 0.77 -20.59
CA GLU A 74 -2.07 1.35 -21.82
C GLU A 74 -1.72 2.83 -21.89
N SER A 75 -1.27 3.29 -23.06
CA SER A 75 -1.02 4.70 -23.28
C SER A 75 -2.33 5.49 -23.19
N ASP A 76 -2.28 6.69 -22.59
CA ASP A 76 -3.39 7.65 -22.60
C ASP A 76 -3.45 8.42 -23.94
N ASP A 77 -2.56 8.12 -24.89
CA ASP A 77 -2.46 8.81 -26.17
C ASP A 77 -3.41 8.16 -27.20
N ASP A 78 -4.47 8.89 -27.55
CA ASP A 78 -5.54 8.47 -28.48
C ASP A 78 -5.09 8.24 -29.95
N ASP A 79 -3.80 8.39 -30.26
CA ASP A 79 -3.29 8.44 -31.64
C ASP A 79 -3.03 7.06 -32.27
N ASP A 80 -2.89 5.98 -31.47
CA ASP A 80 -2.80 4.60 -32.00
C ASP A 80 -3.41 3.54 -31.05
N PRO A 81 -4.64 3.05 -31.30
CA PRO A 81 -5.36 2.14 -30.40
C PRO A 81 -4.91 0.68 -30.49
N GLU A 82 -3.89 0.35 -31.28
CA GLU A 82 -3.35 -1.01 -31.39
C GLU A 82 -2.03 -1.17 -30.61
N ASP A 83 -2.13 -1.67 -29.37
CA ASP A 83 -1.03 -2.32 -28.63
C ASP A 83 0.15 -1.45 -28.09
N ASP A 84 -0.01 -0.14 -27.93
CA ASP A 84 1.04 0.68 -27.28
C ASP A 84 0.95 0.61 -25.75
N LEU A 85 1.50 -0.48 -25.20
CA LEU A 85 1.83 -0.56 -23.78
C LEU A 85 3.12 0.20 -23.49
N GLU A 86 3.06 1.18 -22.61
CA GLU A 86 4.21 1.98 -22.22
C GLU A 86 4.76 1.59 -20.84
N PRO A 87 6.10 1.63 -20.67
CA PRO A 87 6.72 1.42 -19.38
C PRO A 87 6.47 2.61 -18.44
N VAL A 88 5.63 2.41 -17.42
CA VAL A 88 5.30 3.39 -16.39
C VAL A 88 5.91 3.00 -15.06
N GLU A 89 6.69 3.91 -14.45
CA GLU A 89 7.17 3.72 -13.08
C GLU A 89 6.01 3.90 -12.09
N ARG A 90 5.79 2.91 -11.22
CA ARG A 90 4.83 2.96 -10.12
C ARG A 90 5.53 2.75 -8.77
N GLN A 91 4.95 3.37 -7.76
CA GLN A 91 5.38 3.25 -6.37
C GLN A 91 4.27 2.60 -5.56
N THR A 92 4.47 1.36 -5.13
CA THR A 92 3.47 0.63 -4.33
C THR A 92 3.66 0.90 -2.85
N ARG A 93 2.55 1.05 -2.13
CA ARG A 93 2.47 1.35 -0.70
C ARG A 93 1.47 0.44 -0.02
N ILE A 94 1.81 0.03 1.20
CA ILE A 94 0.93 -0.74 2.06
C ILE A 94 0.55 0.15 3.24
N TYR A 95 -0.75 0.43 3.39
CA TYR A 95 -1.26 1.19 4.52
C TYR A 95 -1.82 0.24 5.56
N TYR A 96 -1.43 0.44 6.82
CA TYR A 96 -1.86 -0.39 7.93
C TYR A 96 -1.97 0.45 9.21
N THR A 97 -2.61 -0.10 10.23
CA THR A 97 -2.66 0.47 11.57
C THR A 97 -2.44 -0.64 12.59
N GLU A 98 -1.93 -0.27 13.76
CA GLU A 98 -1.88 -1.13 14.94
C GLU A 98 -2.74 -0.49 16.04
N PRO A 99 -3.94 -1.01 16.32
CA PRO A 99 -4.82 -0.41 17.32
C PRO A 99 -4.25 -0.55 18.75
N GLU A 100 -4.32 0.53 19.55
CA GLU A 100 -3.71 0.56 20.90
C GLU A 100 -4.19 -0.56 21.84
N LYS A 101 -5.48 -0.92 21.80
CA LYS A 101 -6.05 -1.98 22.67
C LYS A 101 -5.75 -3.40 22.18
N GLU A 102 -5.17 -3.55 20.99
CA GLU A 102 -4.83 -4.85 20.39
C GLU A 102 -3.37 -4.82 19.90
N ALA A 103 -2.45 -4.56 20.82
CA ALA A 103 -1.01 -4.58 20.54
C ALA A 103 -0.59 -5.90 19.87
N GLY A 104 0.18 -5.80 18.80
CA GLY A 104 0.58 -6.92 17.94
C GLY A 104 -0.42 -7.28 16.83
N LEU A 105 -1.60 -6.64 16.78
CA LEU A 105 -2.52 -6.79 15.66
C LEU A 105 -2.26 -5.71 14.59
N LEU A 106 -1.66 -6.13 13.49
CA LEU A 106 -1.55 -5.29 12.30
C LEU A 106 -2.82 -5.43 11.45
N LEU A 107 -3.56 -4.34 11.31
CA LEU A 107 -4.72 -4.25 10.43
C LEU A 107 -4.30 -3.64 9.10
N LEU A 108 -4.36 -4.42 8.02
CA LEU A 108 -4.21 -3.89 6.66
C LEU A 108 -5.42 -3.02 6.31
N LEU A 109 -5.14 -1.82 5.80
CA LEU A 109 -6.14 -0.85 5.39
C LEU A 109 -6.25 -0.74 3.87
N SER A 110 -5.13 -0.84 3.15
CA SER A 110 -5.11 -0.87 1.68
C SER A 110 -3.71 -1.18 1.16
N ILE A 111 -3.65 -1.64 -0.09
CA ILE A 111 -2.44 -1.68 -0.90
C ILE A 111 -2.72 -0.86 -2.14
N GLU A 112 -1.91 0.15 -2.39
CA GLU A 112 -2.16 1.11 -3.47
C GLU A 112 -0.87 1.38 -4.23
N SER A 113 -1.00 1.61 -5.53
CA SER A 113 0.09 2.07 -6.38
C SER A 113 -0.16 3.49 -6.84
N LYS A 114 0.91 4.26 -6.96
CA LYS A 114 0.86 5.66 -7.39
C LYS A 114 1.98 5.97 -8.38
N LEU A 115 1.79 6.99 -9.19
CA LEU A 115 2.85 7.55 -10.03
C LEU A 115 3.93 8.23 -9.18
N PRO A 116 5.14 8.45 -9.72
CA PRO A 116 6.10 9.38 -9.14
C PRO A 116 5.66 10.85 -9.33
N GLY A 117 6.37 11.76 -8.67
CA GLY A 117 6.15 13.20 -8.86
C GLY A 117 4.83 13.70 -8.31
N ARG A 118 4.33 14.81 -8.89
CA ARG A 118 3.20 15.57 -8.34
C ARG A 118 1.88 14.82 -8.38
N ILE A 119 1.58 14.14 -9.50
CA ILE A 119 0.36 13.33 -9.64
C ILE A 119 0.33 12.25 -8.54
N GLY A 120 1.47 11.57 -8.37
CA GLY A 120 1.68 10.63 -7.27
C GLY A 120 1.39 11.17 -5.89
N LEU A 121 1.73 12.44 -5.61
CA LEU A 121 1.45 13.04 -4.30
C LEU A 121 -0.05 13.23 -4.06
N GLU A 122 -0.79 13.60 -5.10
CA GLU A 122 -2.26 13.75 -5.03
C GLU A 122 -2.92 12.37 -4.82
N GLU A 123 -2.47 11.35 -5.54
CA GLU A 123 -2.88 9.96 -5.33
C GLU A 123 -2.58 9.50 -3.91
N GLN A 124 -1.36 9.73 -3.42
CA GLN A 124 -0.95 9.36 -2.07
C GLN A 124 -1.84 9.99 -0.99
N ASN A 125 -2.16 11.28 -1.12
CA ASN A 125 -3.04 11.95 -0.17
C ASN A 125 -4.45 11.34 -0.15
N ARG A 126 -4.97 10.97 -1.32
CA ARG A 126 -6.27 10.30 -1.44
C ARG A 126 -6.23 8.90 -0.81
N HIS A 127 -5.18 8.12 -1.08
CA HIS A 127 -4.98 6.78 -0.54
C HIS A 127 -4.86 6.81 0.99
N ALA A 128 -4.02 7.69 1.51
CA ALA A 128 -3.89 7.95 2.95
C ALA A 128 -5.22 8.33 3.60
N GLY A 129 -5.99 9.24 2.98
CA GLY A 129 -7.29 9.64 3.49
C GLY A 129 -8.32 8.51 3.48
N ALA A 130 -8.27 7.62 2.49
CA ALA A 130 -9.13 6.43 2.43
C ALA A 130 -8.75 5.40 3.52
N ALA A 131 -7.45 5.14 3.70
CA ALA A 131 -6.95 4.28 4.76
C ALA A 131 -7.32 4.80 6.15
N ALA A 132 -7.20 6.12 6.38
CA ALA A 132 -7.58 6.77 7.63
C ALA A 132 -9.06 6.53 7.97
N ARG A 133 -9.96 6.72 6.99
CA ARG A 133 -11.40 6.45 7.18
C ARG A 133 -11.68 4.99 7.55
N LYS A 134 -11.05 4.03 6.87
CA LYS A 134 -11.19 2.60 7.20
C LYS A 134 -10.74 2.29 8.62
N ALA A 135 -9.63 2.87 9.04
CA ALA A 135 -9.12 2.68 10.39
C ALA A 135 -10.01 3.37 11.44
N ASP A 136 -10.50 4.59 11.20
CA ASP A 136 -11.50 5.25 12.05
C ASP A 136 -12.77 4.41 12.20
N GLU A 137 -13.32 3.90 11.10
CA GLU A 137 -14.48 3.01 11.12
C GLU A 137 -14.21 1.78 11.98
N HIS A 138 -13.09 1.09 11.78
CA HIS A 138 -12.72 -0.08 12.57
C HIS A 138 -12.61 0.25 14.07
N CYS A 139 -11.99 1.39 14.39
CA CYS A 139 -11.82 1.84 15.77
C CYS A 139 -13.13 2.24 16.45
N ILE A 140 -14.03 2.92 15.72
CA ILE A 140 -15.35 3.35 16.21
C ILE A 140 -16.26 2.14 16.43
N TYR A 141 -16.33 1.22 15.46
CA TYR A 141 -17.24 0.07 15.55
C TYR A 141 -16.81 -0.96 16.61
N ASN A 142 -15.50 -1.09 16.86
CA ASN A 142 -15.00 -2.05 17.83
C ASN A 142 -14.67 -1.44 19.21
N LYS A 143 -14.83 -0.11 19.40
CA LYS A 143 -14.45 0.62 20.62
C LYS A 143 -12.98 0.40 21.03
N ILE A 144 -12.07 0.36 20.05
CA ILE A 144 -10.66 -0.01 20.25
C ILE A 144 -9.75 1.22 20.48
N LEU A 145 -10.27 2.44 20.38
CA LEU A 145 -9.61 3.67 20.87
C LEU A 145 -10.04 3.99 22.30
#